data_AF-A0A2L2YVS3-F1
#
_entry.id   AF-A0A2L2YVS3-F1
#
_cell.length_a   1.000
_cell.length_b   1.000
_cell.length_c   1.000
_cell.angle_alpha   90.00
_cell.angle_beta   90.00
_cell.angle_gamma   90.00
#
_symmetry.space_group_name_H-M   'P 1'
#
loop_
_entity.id
_entity.type
_entity.pdbx_description
1 polymer ?
#
loop_
_entity_poly.entity_id
_entity_poly.type
_entity_poly.pdbx_seq_one_letter_code
_entity_poly.pdbx_strand_id
1 'polypeptide(L)'
;MACLLATLGGNPLNTPVGQKIEQATDAALPSENWALNMEICDLINDTDEGPKDAVKAIKKRLQQNTGKNYTVVLYTLTVLETCVKNCSKRFHLLVSQKDFILELVKLIGPKNDPPTAVQEKVLSLIQSWADAFQNNPDMQGVVQVYHDLKQKGIEFPMTDLDTMAPIHTPQRSVPTPATSSAVRPSSDQVAHPTPVFQPLRSNPMPDVLPPQALPLTLNQEQLAKLRSELDIVQGNMKVFGDMLTELSPGKEHPQDLELLQELQKTCYAMQSRIVDLIDRIGVEEITSDLLRINDELNNLFLRYDRYDKKRTAMTSNVEHKLP
;
A
#
# COMPACT_ATOMS: atom_id res chain seq x y z
N MET A 1 44.23 -7.49 -5.81
CA MET A 1 43.78 -6.84 -7.06
C MET A 1 42.34 -6.30 -7.03
N ALA A 2 41.39 -6.86 -6.26
CA ALA A 2 39.99 -6.43 -6.27
C ALA A 2 39.72 -4.94 -5.93
N CYS A 3 40.61 -4.25 -5.21
CA CYS A 3 40.42 -2.85 -4.80
C CYS A 3 40.61 -1.82 -5.94
N LEU A 4 41.33 -2.17 -7.02
CA LEU A 4 41.69 -1.26 -8.11
C LEU A 4 40.69 -1.20 -9.27
N LEU A 5 39.67 -2.07 -9.28
CA LEU A 5 38.59 -2.03 -10.28
C LEU A 5 37.35 -1.26 -9.77
N ALA A 6 37.30 -0.92 -8.49
CA ALA A 6 36.21 -0.14 -7.89
C ALA A 6 36.26 1.36 -8.25
N THR A 7 37.36 1.85 -8.82
CA THR A 7 37.62 3.26 -9.11
C THR A 7 37.26 3.70 -10.53
N LEU A 8 36.81 2.79 -11.40
CA LEU A 8 36.35 3.10 -12.76
C LEU A 8 34.85 3.46 -12.84
N GLY A 9 34.09 3.18 -11.78
CA GLY A 9 32.74 3.72 -11.61
C GLY A 9 32.80 5.00 -10.78
N GLY A 10 32.20 6.09 -11.28
CA GLY A 10 32.02 7.31 -10.49
C GLY A 10 31.21 7.07 -9.21
N ASN A 11 31.21 8.02 -8.28
CA ASN A 11 30.42 7.93 -7.04
C ASN A 11 28.95 7.56 -7.35
N PRO A 12 28.41 6.43 -6.87
CA PRO A 12 27.02 6.04 -7.15
C PRO A 12 25.98 7.09 -6.75
N LEU A 13 26.28 7.91 -5.73
CA LEU A 13 25.41 9.01 -5.27
C LEU A 13 25.47 10.26 -6.17
N ASN A 14 26.38 10.33 -7.14
CA ASN A 14 26.42 11.40 -8.14
C ASN A 14 25.54 11.11 -9.37
N THR A 15 24.96 9.91 -9.47
CA THR A 15 24.01 9.57 -10.55
C THR A 15 22.66 10.25 -10.29
N PRO A 16 21.80 10.50 -11.30
CA PRO A 16 20.51 11.16 -11.09
C PRO A 16 19.65 10.45 -10.02
N VAL A 17 19.55 9.12 -10.11
CA VAL A 17 18.84 8.30 -9.12
C VAL A 17 19.56 8.27 -7.77
N GLY A 18 20.90 8.27 -7.76
CA GLY A 18 21.70 8.29 -6.54
C GLY A 18 21.55 9.58 -5.73
N GLN A 19 21.44 10.73 -6.39
CA GLN A 19 21.16 12.02 -5.74
C GLN A 19 19.77 12.03 -5.11
N LYS A 20 18.77 11.45 -5.79
CA LYS A 20 17.41 11.32 -5.26
C LYS A 20 17.36 10.38 -4.06
N ILE A 21 18.08 9.25 -4.10
CA ILE A 21 18.22 8.34 -2.96
C ILE A 21 18.89 9.05 -1.77
N GLU A 22 19.92 9.88 -1.99
CA GLU A 22 20.55 10.66 -0.93
C GLU A 22 19.58 11.66 -0.28
N GLN A 23 18.77 12.36 -1.09
CA GLN A 23 17.75 13.32 -0.62
C GLN A 23 16.58 12.62 0.10
N ALA A 24 16.09 11.51 -0.42
CA ALA A 24 14.98 10.72 0.15
C ALA A 24 15.33 10.04 1.48
N THR A 25 16.63 9.96 1.80
CA THR A 25 17.16 9.27 2.98
C THR A 25 17.99 10.21 3.84
N ASP A 26 17.72 11.52 3.79
CA ASP A 26 18.37 12.49 4.68
C ASP A 26 17.85 12.32 6.12
N ALA A 27 18.76 12.42 7.10
CA ALA A 27 18.42 12.28 8.52
C ALA A 27 17.65 13.48 9.09
N ALA A 28 17.63 14.61 8.38
CA ALA A 28 16.87 15.82 8.74
C ALA A 28 15.41 15.78 8.23
N LEU A 29 15.00 14.74 7.50
CA LEU A 29 13.60 14.56 7.13
C LEU A 29 12.76 14.26 8.39
N PRO A 30 11.53 14.81 8.50
CA PRO A 30 10.62 14.49 9.60
C PRO A 30 9.98 13.10 9.47
N SER A 31 9.89 12.58 8.25
CA SER A 31 9.29 11.29 7.87
C SER A 31 9.74 10.89 6.45
N GLU A 32 9.35 9.70 6.00
CA GLU A 32 9.56 9.21 4.65
C GLU A 32 9.06 10.19 3.57
N ASN A 33 9.95 10.57 2.65
CA ASN A 33 9.56 11.40 1.51
C ASN A 33 9.01 10.53 0.36
N TRP A 34 7.74 10.14 0.47
CA TRP A 34 7.06 9.31 -0.54
C TRP A 34 7.08 9.88 -1.96
N ALA A 35 7.08 11.22 -2.11
CA ALA A 35 7.21 11.84 -3.42
C ALA A 35 8.57 11.54 -4.08
N LEU A 36 9.66 11.66 -3.33
CA LEU A 36 10.99 11.27 -3.81
C LEU A 36 11.11 9.74 -4.00
N ASN A 37 10.49 8.93 -3.13
CA ASN A 37 10.50 7.47 -3.29
C ASN A 37 9.86 7.02 -4.62
N MET A 38 8.76 7.67 -5.03
CA MET A 38 8.13 7.42 -6.33
C MET A 38 8.97 7.94 -7.50
N GLU A 39 9.55 9.14 -7.38
CA GLU A 39 10.45 9.68 -8.41
C GLU A 39 11.69 8.79 -8.62
N ILE A 40 12.20 8.14 -7.57
CA ILE A 40 13.27 7.13 -7.66
C ILE A 40 12.80 5.92 -8.48
N CYS A 41 11.58 5.43 -8.26
CA CYS A 41 11.02 4.30 -9.01
C CYS A 41 10.82 4.65 -10.50
N ASP A 42 10.33 5.86 -10.79
CA ASP A 42 10.20 6.36 -12.17
C ASP A 42 11.58 6.40 -12.85
N LEU A 43 12.61 6.98 -12.21
CA LEU A 43 13.98 7.01 -12.74
C LEU A 43 14.60 5.63 -12.96
N ILE A 44 14.25 4.63 -12.13
CA ILE A 44 14.70 3.24 -12.28
C ILE A 44 14.04 2.56 -13.49
N ASN A 45 12.77 2.85 -13.75
CA ASN A 45 12.02 2.25 -14.85
C ASN A 45 12.27 2.94 -16.20
N ASP A 46 12.41 4.26 -16.22
CA ASP A 46 12.53 5.09 -17.43
C ASP A 46 13.95 5.14 -18.01
N THR A 47 14.98 4.65 -17.30
CA THR A 47 16.38 4.73 -17.74
C THR A 47 17.10 3.38 -17.75
N ASP A 48 17.97 3.15 -18.73
CA ASP A 48 18.57 1.82 -18.93
C ASP A 48 19.57 1.41 -17.84
N GLU A 49 20.33 2.38 -17.32
CA GLU A 49 21.28 2.17 -16.22
C GLU A 49 20.63 2.39 -14.84
N GLY A 50 19.43 2.97 -14.78
CA GLY A 50 18.68 3.26 -13.55
C GLY A 50 18.67 2.12 -12.53
N PRO A 51 18.33 0.87 -12.91
CA PRO A 51 18.35 -0.27 -11.99
C PRO A 51 19.74 -0.55 -11.40
N LYS A 52 20.81 -0.46 -12.21
CA LYS A 52 22.18 -0.73 -11.75
C LYS A 52 22.68 0.38 -10.84
N ASP A 53 22.40 1.63 -11.18
CA ASP A 53 22.86 2.78 -10.42
C ASP A 53 22.11 2.94 -9.10
N ALA A 54 20.79 2.67 -9.08
CA ALA A 54 20.01 2.60 -7.85
C ALA A 54 20.54 1.53 -6.90
N VAL A 55 20.81 0.30 -7.38
CA VAL A 55 21.36 -0.78 -6.53
C VAL A 55 22.73 -0.41 -5.96
N LYS A 56 23.61 0.22 -6.75
CA LYS A 56 24.92 0.72 -6.25
C LYS A 56 24.73 1.85 -5.22
N ALA A 57 23.81 2.78 -5.46
CA ALA A 57 23.53 3.92 -4.58
C ALA A 57 22.93 3.48 -3.25
N ILE A 58 21.90 2.62 -3.26
CA ILE A 58 21.29 2.00 -2.09
C ILE A 58 22.36 1.25 -1.27
N LYS A 59 23.15 0.36 -1.91
CA LYS A 59 24.22 -0.38 -1.23
C LYS A 59 25.24 0.58 -0.57
N LYS A 60 25.65 1.64 -1.27
CA LYS A 60 26.58 2.64 -0.73
C LYS A 60 25.97 3.42 0.44
N ARG A 61 24.73 3.90 0.31
CA ARG A 61 24.02 4.69 1.34
C ARG A 61 23.83 3.89 2.62
N LEU A 62 23.45 2.61 2.51
CA LEU A 62 23.40 1.67 3.64
C LEU A 62 24.78 1.52 4.29
N GLN A 63 25.80 1.11 3.54
CA GLN A 63 27.17 0.88 4.04
C GLN A 63 27.82 2.12 4.69
N GLN A 64 27.48 3.32 4.24
CA GLN A 64 27.98 4.56 4.85
C GLN A 64 27.39 4.81 6.25
N ASN A 65 26.17 4.34 6.52
CA ASN A 65 25.38 4.67 7.70
C ASN A 65 25.15 3.51 8.68
N THR A 66 25.46 2.26 8.31
CA THR A 66 25.49 1.10 9.21
C THR A 66 26.33 1.40 10.46
N GLY A 67 25.77 1.20 11.65
CA GLY A 67 26.46 1.50 12.92
C GLY A 67 26.71 2.99 13.19
N LYS A 68 26.04 3.90 12.47
CA LYS A 68 26.19 5.36 12.65
C LYS A 68 24.87 6.13 12.69
N ASN A 69 23.99 5.89 11.72
CA ASN A 69 22.72 6.60 11.61
C ASN A 69 21.62 5.64 11.12
N TYR A 70 20.85 5.13 12.07
CA TYR A 70 19.82 4.15 11.80
C TYR A 70 18.54 4.73 11.18
N THR A 71 18.28 6.03 11.31
CA THR A 71 17.22 6.73 10.57
C THR A 71 17.49 6.67 9.07
N VAL A 72 18.73 7.01 8.64
CA VAL A 72 19.14 6.90 7.22
C VAL A 72 19.06 5.46 6.74
N VAL A 73 19.45 4.47 7.56
CA VAL A 73 19.32 3.05 7.21
C VAL A 73 17.85 2.66 7.00
N LEU A 74 16.94 3.04 7.91
CA LEU A 74 15.51 2.75 7.79
C LEU A 74 14.90 3.39 6.54
N TYR A 75 15.11 4.69 6.30
CA TYR A 75 14.63 5.34 5.07
C TYR A 75 15.21 4.69 3.81
N THR A 76 16.48 4.27 3.82
CA THR A 76 17.08 3.56 2.68
C THR A 76 16.47 2.16 2.47
N LEU A 77 16.10 1.46 3.55
CA LEU A 77 15.37 0.19 3.46
C LEU A 77 13.93 0.39 2.95
N THR A 78 13.25 1.48 3.33
CA THR A 78 11.93 1.83 2.80
C THR A 78 11.98 2.23 1.32
N VAL A 79 12.99 2.99 0.89
CA VAL A 79 13.25 3.25 -0.55
C VAL A 79 13.44 1.94 -1.30
N LEU A 80 14.29 1.04 -0.78
CA LEU A 80 14.57 -0.27 -1.38
C LEU A 80 13.31 -1.14 -1.50
N GLU A 81 12.50 -1.23 -0.44
CA GLU A 81 11.20 -1.92 -0.47
C GLU A 81 10.28 -1.33 -1.54
N THR A 82 10.16 0.00 -1.58
CA THR A 82 9.33 0.71 -2.55
C THR A 82 9.77 0.40 -3.97
N CYS A 83 11.07 0.35 -4.22
CA CYS A 83 11.62 -0.02 -5.52
C CYS A 83 11.26 -1.48 -5.89
N VAL A 84 11.32 -2.44 -4.97
CA VAL A 84 10.90 -3.84 -5.26
C VAL A 84 9.39 -3.97 -5.46
N LYS A 85 8.58 -3.08 -4.88
CA LYS A 85 7.13 -3.06 -5.12
C LYS A 85 6.72 -2.39 -6.45
N ASN A 86 7.54 -1.50 -7.01
CA ASN A 86 7.15 -0.63 -8.13
C ASN A 86 8.07 -0.68 -9.38
N CYS A 87 9.19 -1.41 -9.32
CA CYS A 87 10.12 -1.51 -10.46
C CYS A 87 9.94 -2.79 -11.28
N SER A 88 10.42 -2.76 -12.52
CA SER A 88 10.37 -3.92 -13.42
C SER A 88 11.33 -5.06 -13.02
N LYS A 89 11.17 -6.24 -13.65
CA LYS A 89 12.07 -7.41 -13.49
C LYS A 89 13.57 -7.07 -13.60
N ARG A 90 13.94 -6.02 -14.35
CA ARG A 90 15.32 -5.51 -14.47
C ARG A 90 15.95 -5.16 -13.11
N PHE A 91 15.18 -4.57 -12.20
CA PHE A 91 15.63 -4.24 -10.85
C PHE A 91 15.64 -5.48 -9.94
N HIS A 92 14.58 -6.29 -10.01
CA HIS A 92 14.44 -7.51 -9.19
C HIS A 92 15.61 -8.47 -9.38
N LEU A 93 16.03 -8.70 -10.63
CA LEU A 93 17.19 -9.52 -10.98
C LEU A 93 18.51 -9.09 -10.33
N LEU A 94 18.64 -7.83 -9.89
CA LEU A 94 19.84 -7.31 -9.24
C LEU A 94 19.75 -7.40 -7.71
N VAL A 95 18.60 -7.07 -7.12
CA VAL A 95 18.41 -7.10 -5.66
C VAL A 95 18.17 -8.50 -5.11
N SER A 96 17.64 -9.43 -5.90
CA SER A 96 17.45 -10.83 -5.49
C SER A 96 18.75 -11.65 -5.46
N GLN A 97 19.89 -11.05 -5.84
CA GLN A 97 21.17 -11.75 -5.88
C GLN A 97 21.73 -11.99 -4.47
N LYS A 98 22.32 -13.18 -4.25
CA LYS A 98 22.86 -13.60 -2.95
C LYS A 98 23.83 -12.56 -2.35
N ASP A 99 24.69 -11.98 -3.19
CA ASP A 99 25.65 -10.93 -2.78
C ASP A 99 25.00 -9.60 -2.36
N PHE A 100 23.80 -9.28 -2.83
CA PHE A 100 23.06 -8.10 -2.37
C PHE A 100 22.36 -8.40 -1.05
N ILE A 101 21.66 -9.53 -0.96
CA ILE A 101 20.95 -9.95 0.26
C ILE A 101 21.91 -10.14 1.44
N LEU A 102 23.11 -10.71 1.20
CA LEU A 102 24.14 -10.83 2.23
C LEU A 102 24.66 -9.47 2.75
N GLU A 103 24.51 -8.37 2.01
CA GLU A 103 24.80 -7.03 2.55
C GLU A 103 23.69 -6.54 3.48
N LEU A 104 22.43 -6.86 3.20
CA LEU A 104 21.32 -6.59 4.12
C LEU A 104 21.50 -7.37 5.43
N VAL A 105 21.87 -8.66 5.34
CA VAL A 105 22.21 -9.49 6.52
C VAL A 105 23.39 -8.92 7.30
N LYS A 106 24.41 -8.34 6.63
CA LYS A 106 25.50 -7.66 7.32
C LYS A 106 25.03 -6.47 8.14
N LEU A 107 23.98 -5.74 7.73
CA LEU A 107 23.43 -4.61 8.51
C LEU A 107 23.00 -5.07 9.91
N ILE A 108 22.34 -6.23 9.97
CA ILE A 108 21.77 -6.78 11.20
C ILE A 108 22.75 -7.66 12.00
N GLY A 109 24.01 -7.76 11.56
CA GLY A 109 25.02 -8.55 12.24
C GLY A 109 25.40 -7.97 13.61
N PRO A 110 25.77 -8.83 14.59
CA PRO A 110 26.03 -8.41 15.98
C PRO A 110 27.19 -7.42 16.14
N LYS A 111 28.03 -7.25 15.11
CA LYS A 111 29.09 -6.24 15.08
C LYS A 111 28.55 -4.79 15.07
N ASN A 112 27.35 -4.57 14.56
CA ASN A 112 26.82 -3.22 14.36
C ASN A 112 25.90 -2.74 15.47
N ASP A 113 25.37 -3.67 16.28
CA ASP A 113 24.35 -3.42 17.32
C ASP A 113 23.14 -2.62 16.79
N PRO A 114 22.35 -3.22 15.88
CA PRO A 114 21.21 -2.57 15.22
C PRO A 114 19.97 -2.48 16.14
N PRO A 115 19.20 -1.38 16.12
CA PRO A 115 17.88 -1.30 16.76
C PRO A 115 16.93 -2.38 16.23
N THR A 116 16.02 -2.87 17.07
CA THR A 116 15.04 -3.92 16.72
C THR A 116 14.29 -3.64 15.43
N ALA A 117 13.80 -2.41 15.23
CA ALA A 117 13.10 -2.00 14.01
C ALA A 117 13.92 -2.20 12.72
N VAL A 118 15.24 -2.07 12.77
CA VAL A 118 16.14 -2.35 11.63
C VAL A 118 16.26 -3.86 11.40
N GLN A 119 16.32 -4.64 12.48
CA GLN A 119 16.36 -6.10 12.42
C GLN A 119 15.08 -6.66 11.79
N GLU A 120 13.92 -6.27 12.34
CA GLU A 120 12.60 -6.65 11.85
C GLU A 120 12.40 -6.25 10.39
N LYS A 121 12.76 -5.01 10.01
CA LYS A 121 12.63 -4.53 8.62
C LYS A 121 13.45 -5.37 7.65
N VAL A 122 14.71 -5.66 7.96
CA VAL A 122 15.58 -6.47 7.08
C VAL A 122 15.08 -7.91 6.98
N LEU A 123 14.67 -8.53 8.09
CA LEU A 123 14.17 -9.91 8.09
C LEU A 123 12.85 -10.01 7.32
N SER A 124 11.92 -9.07 7.53
CA SER A 124 10.66 -8.96 6.78
C SER A 124 10.91 -8.85 5.27
N LEU A 125 11.82 -7.98 4.82
CA LEU A 125 12.15 -7.87 3.39
C LEU A 125 12.71 -9.17 2.81
N ILE A 126 13.62 -9.83 3.51
CA ILE A 126 14.22 -11.11 3.07
C ILE A 126 13.15 -12.20 2.93
N GLN A 127 12.24 -12.29 3.90
CA GLN A 127 11.12 -13.24 3.91
C GLN A 127 10.12 -12.96 2.79
N SER A 128 9.59 -11.75 2.69
CA SER A 128 8.62 -11.37 1.66
C SER A 128 9.18 -11.54 0.24
N TRP A 129 10.47 -11.27 0.02
CA TRP A 129 11.10 -11.46 -1.29
C TRP A 129 11.43 -12.94 -1.57
N ALA A 130 11.78 -13.73 -0.56
CA ALA A 130 11.91 -15.18 -0.72
C ALA A 130 10.56 -15.79 -1.11
N ASP A 131 9.48 -15.44 -0.41
CA ASP A 131 8.13 -15.93 -0.69
C ASP A 131 7.63 -15.46 -2.07
N ALA A 132 7.88 -14.21 -2.46
CA ALA A 132 7.50 -13.68 -3.78
C ALA A 132 8.30 -14.27 -4.96
N PHE A 133 9.58 -14.60 -4.75
CA PHE A 133 10.48 -15.04 -5.83
C PHE A 133 10.81 -16.54 -5.83
N GLN A 134 10.27 -17.34 -4.89
CA GLN A 134 10.53 -18.79 -4.78
C GLN A 134 10.35 -19.56 -6.09
N ASN A 135 9.37 -19.19 -6.92
CA ASN A 135 9.06 -19.85 -8.19
C ASN A 135 9.85 -19.30 -9.39
N ASN A 136 10.77 -18.35 -9.19
CA ASN A 136 11.50 -17.68 -10.27
C ASN A 136 12.98 -18.12 -10.27
N PRO A 137 13.47 -18.88 -11.28
CA PRO A 137 14.81 -19.48 -11.25
C PRO A 137 15.93 -18.43 -11.28
N ASP A 138 15.68 -17.26 -11.89
CA ASP A 138 16.67 -16.17 -11.99
C ASP A 138 16.89 -15.43 -10.66
N MET A 139 16.03 -15.67 -9.65
CA MET A 139 15.93 -14.86 -8.41
C MET A 139 16.18 -15.65 -7.12
N GLN A 140 16.70 -16.88 -7.24
CA GLN A 140 16.88 -17.81 -6.12
C GLN A 140 17.89 -17.35 -5.04
N GLY A 141 18.64 -16.27 -5.26
CA GLY A 141 19.65 -15.79 -4.31
C GLY A 141 19.06 -15.39 -2.95
N VAL A 142 17.89 -14.74 -2.92
CA VAL A 142 17.19 -14.40 -1.67
C VAL A 142 16.58 -15.61 -0.98
N VAL A 143 16.01 -16.54 -1.75
CA VAL A 143 15.42 -17.80 -1.27
C VAL A 143 16.48 -18.64 -0.53
N GLN A 144 17.67 -18.76 -1.13
CA GLN A 144 18.81 -19.45 -0.48
C GLN A 144 19.22 -18.77 0.82
N VAL A 145 19.34 -17.43 0.87
CA VAL A 145 19.75 -16.74 2.10
C VAL A 145 18.68 -16.84 3.19
N TYR A 146 17.40 -16.77 2.84
CA TYR A 146 16.30 -16.99 3.77
C TYR A 146 16.38 -18.38 4.44
N HIS A 147 16.55 -19.44 3.65
CA HIS A 147 16.74 -20.79 4.19
C HIS A 147 18.06 -20.95 4.98
N ASP A 148 19.17 -20.38 4.50
CA ASP A 148 20.47 -20.37 5.22
C ASP A 148 20.35 -19.69 6.60
N LEU A 149 19.47 -18.69 6.75
CA LEU A 149 19.22 -17.99 8.01
C LEU A 149 18.31 -18.81 8.94
N LYS A 150 17.21 -19.38 8.42
CA LYS A 150 16.33 -20.26 9.22
C LYS A 150 17.06 -21.49 9.72
N GLN A 151 17.96 -22.08 8.91
CA GLN A 151 18.79 -23.21 9.34
C GLN A 151 19.77 -22.83 10.48
N LYS A 152 20.16 -21.56 10.59
CA LYS A 152 20.99 -21.03 11.69
C LYS A 152 20.18 -20.66 12.93
N GLY A 153 18.86 -20.89 12.94
CA GLY A 153 17.99 -20.54 14.05
C GLY A 153 17.61 -19.05 14.12
N ILE A 154 17.75 -18.30 13.01
CA ILE A 154 17.21 -16.95 12.95
C ILE A 154 15.69 -17.04 12.82
N GLU A 155 15.00 -16.50 13.81
CA GLU A 155 13.56 -16.30 13.77
C GLU A 155 13.22 -15.12 12.85
N PHE A 156 12.17 -15.29 12.06
CA PHE A 156 11.63 -14.27 11.18
C PHE A 156 10.28 -13.80 11.73
N PRO A 157 9.86 -12.54 11.49
CA PRO A 157 8.54 -12.08 11.89
C PRO A 157 7.45 -12.99 11.31
N MET A 158 6.30 -13.07 11.97
CA MET A 158 5.18 -13.85 11.45
C MET A 158 4.76 -13.26 10.09
N THR A 159 4.73 -14.10 9.04
CA THR A 159 4.17 -13.68 7.75
C THR A 159 2.70 -13.35 7.99
N ASP A 160 2.29 -12.12 7.66
CA ASP A 160 0.90 -11.72 7.72
C ASP A 160 0.12 -12.42 6.60
N LEU A 161 -0.48 -13.56 6.96
CA LEU A 161 -1.08 -14.53 6.03
C LEU A 161 -2.29 -13.97 5.27
N ASP A 162 -2.92 -12.91 5.78
CA ASP A 162 -4.04 -12.24 5.14
C ASP A 162 -3.63 -11.50 3.85
N THR A 163 -2.33 -11.30 3.62
CA THR A 163 -1.80 -10.72 2.36
C THR A 163 -1.69 -11.72 1.20
N MET A 164 -1.96 -13.03 1.41
CA MET A 164 -1.77 -14.10 0.40
C MET A 164 -2.96 -15.08 0.33
N ALA A 165 -4.17 -14.58 0.10
CA ALA A 165 -5.37 -15.41 -0.09
C ALA A 165 -5.42 -16.11 -1.47
N PRO A 166 -5.60 -17.44 -1.55
CA PRO A 166 -5.81 -18.16 -2.82
C PRO A 166 -7.13 -17.78 -3.51
N ILE A 167 -7.12 -17.68 -4.84
CA ILE A 167 -8.31 -17.34 -5.64
C ILE A 167 -9.31 -18.51 -5.65
N HIS A 168 -10.30 -18.45 -4.75
CA HIS A 168 -11.56 -19.16 -4.88
C HIS A 168 -12.65 -18.20 -5.35
N THR A 169 -12.81 -18.05 -6.67
CA THR A 169 -13.97 -17.38 -7.26
C THR A 169 -15.20 -18.30 -7.24
N PRO A 170 -16.28 -17.99 -6.49
CA PRO A 170 -17.58 -18.60 -6.73
C PRO A 170 -18.16 -18.08 -8.06
N GLN A 171 -19.00 -18.90 -8.72
CA GLN A 171 -19.49 -18.56 -10.06
C GLN A 171 -20.49 -17.38 -10.09
N ARG A 172 -20.36 -16.57 -11.15
CA ARG A 172 -21.21 -15.43 -11.49
C ARG A 172 -22.69 -15.84 -11.61
N SER A 173 -23.51 -15.43 -10.66
CA SER A 173 -24.98 -15.54 -10.75
C SER A 173 -25.58 -14.30 -11.42
N VAL A 174 -25.89 -14.41 -12.72
CA VAL A 174 -26.73 -13.42 -13.43
C VAL A 174 -28.19 -13.91 -13.44
N PRO A 175 -29.16 -13.12 -12.95
CA PRO A 175 -30.58 -13.45 -13.11
C PRO A 175 -31.07 -13.09 -14.52
N THR A 176 -31.48 -14.08 -15.30
CA THR A 176 -32.28 -13.86 -16.53
C THR A 176 -33.77 -13.74 -16.18
N PRO A 177 -34.54 -12.85 -16.84
CA PRO A 177 -35.97 -12.70 -16.58
C PRO A 177 -36.79 -13.76 -17.33
N ALA A 178 -37.72 -14.43 -16.64
CA ALA A 178 -38.69 -15.32 -17.25
C ALA A 178 -40.09 -15.21 -16.59
N THR A 179 -41.07 -15.26 -17.46
CA THR A 179 -42.49 -14.90 -17.35
C THR A 179 -43.36 -15.76 -16.40
N SER A 180 -44.25 -15.08 -15.67
CA SER A 180 -45.66 -15.45 -15.37
C SER A 180 -46.05 -16.85 -14.85
N SER A 181 -46.73 -16.89 -13.68
CA SER A 181 -48.19 -17.19 -13.62
C SER A 181 -48.81 -16.94 -12.22
N ALA A 182 -50.15 -16.85 -12.18
CA ALA A 182 -50.99 -16.50 -11.02
C ALA A 182 -50.98 -17.60 -9.90
N VAL A 183 -51.50 -17.39 -8.68
CA VAL A 183 -52.94 -17.24 -8.35
C VAL A 183 -53.15 -16.57 -6.95
N ARG A 184 -54.19 -15.73 -6.84
CA ARG A 184 -54.78 -15.06 -5.63
C ARG A 184 -55.97 -15.93 -5.07
N PRO A 185 -56.76 -15.61 -4.01
CA PRO A 185 -57.02 -14.32 -3.30
C PRO A 185 -56.99 -14.49 -1.74
N SER A 186 -57.47 -13.63 -0.82
CA SER A 186 -58.36 -12.44 -0.86
C SER A 186 -58.10 -11.48 0.33
N SER A 187 -58.45 -10.19 0.16
CA SER A 187 -59.20 -9.28 1.08
C SER A 187 -58.98 -9.25 2.61
N ASP A 188 -59.15 -8.13 3.33
CA ASP A 188 -59.31 -6.70 2.98
C ASP A 188 -59.18 -5.81 4.26
N GLN A 189 -58.65 -4.60 4.06
CA GLN A 189 -59.04 -3.30 4.68
C GLN A 189 -58.62 -2.83 6.09
N VAL A 190 -57.68 -1.86 6.08
CA VAL A 190 -57.80 -0.45 6.57
C VAL A 190 -58.60 -0.15 7.85
N ALA A 191 -57.94 0.38 8.91
CA ALA A 191 -58.18 1.72 9.50
C ALA A 191 -57.48 1.96 10.86
N HIS A 192 -56.82 3.12 11.00
CA HIS A 192 -56.53 3.81 12.27
C HIS A 192 -57.73 4.74 12.64
N PRO A 193 -57.98 5.15 13.91
CA PRO A 193 -57.05 5.99 14.71
C PRO A 193 -57.06 5.86 16.26
N THR A 194 -56.13 6.60 16.88
CA THR A 194 -56.04 7.04 18.30
C THR A 194 -57.10 8.13 18.63
N PRO A 195 -57.17 8.82 19.82
CA PRO A 195 -56.32 8.82 21.03
C PRO A 195 -57.04 8.84 22.42
N VAL A 196 -56.32 8.68 23.55
CA VAL A 196 -56.71 9.23 24.88
C VAL A 196 -55.49 9.62 25.75
N PHE A 197 -55.63 10.68 26.54
CA PHE A 197 -54.72 11.24 27.57
C PHE A 197 -54.96 10.62 28.98
N GLN A 198 -54.31 10.88 30.14
CA GLN A 198 -53.25 11.79 30.68
C GLN A 198 -52.69 11.10 31.99
N PRO A 199 -52.20 11.74 33.09
CA PRO A 199 -51.05 12.64 33.27
C PRO A 199 -50.08 12.33 34.45
N LEU A 200 -48.97 13.09 34.51
CA LEU A 200 -48.27 13.64 35.70
C LEU A 200 -47.56 12.74 36.74
N ARG A 201 -46.23 12.95 36.86
CA ARG A 201 -45.61 13.55 38.07
C ARG A 201 -44.27 14.23 37.75
N SER A 202 -43.85 15.16 38.60
CA SER A 202 -42.88 16.23 38.30
C SER A 202 -41.56 16.14 39.09
N ASN A 203 -40.44 16.45 38.43
CA ASN A 203 -39.22 17.21 38.83
C ASN A 203 -38.83 17.40 40.32
N PRO A 204 -37.51 17.50 40.66
CA PRO A 204 -36.55 18.34 39.93
C PRO A 204 -35.10 17.83 39.71
N MET A 205 -34.42 18.49 38.76
CA MET A 205 -32.95 18.55 38.59
C MET A 205 -32.44 19.83 39.30
N PRO A 206 -31.21 19.89 39.84
CA PRO A 206 -29.99 20.21 39.08
C PRO A 206 -28.88 19.16 39.33
N ASP A 207 -27.74 19.12 38.62
CA ASP A 207 -27.08 20.18 37.84
C ASP A 207 -26.46 19.64 36.54
N VAL A 208 -26.19 20.53 35.57
CA VAL A 208 -25.73 20.14 34.23
C VAL A 208 -24.19 20.13 34.14
N LEU A 209 -23.63 18.96 33.91
CA LEU A 209 -22.37 18.81 33.15
C LEU A 209 -22.73 18.27 31.75
N PRO A 210 -22.18 18.84 30.66
CA PRO A 210 -22.44 18.32 29.33
C PRO A 210 -21.86 16.90 29.22
N PRO A 211 -22.60 15.93 28.66
CA PRO A 211 -22.00 14.65 28.34
C PRO A 211 -20.94 14.89 27.26
N GLN A 212 -19.67 14.79 27.65
CA GLN A 212 -18.60 14.56 26.68
C GLN A 212 -18.99 13.32 25.87
N ALA A 213 -18.84 13.39 24.54
CA ALA A 213 -19.17 12.29 23.67
C ALA A 213 -18.28 11.08 24.01
N LEU A 214 -18.84 10.15 24.80
CA LEU A 214 -18.21 8.86 25.06
C LEU A 214 -18.04 8.16 23.70
N PRO A 215 -16.84 7.67 23.36
CA PRO A 215 -16.64 6.93 22.12
C PRO A 215 -17.62 5.76 22.04
N LEU A 216 -18.16 5.52 20.85
CA LEU A 216 -19.09 4.41 20.62
C LEU A 216 -18.40 3.08 20.96
N THR A 217 -18.82 2.45 22.07
CA THR A 217 -18.42 1.09 22.41
C THR A 217 -19.09 0.13 21.44
N LEU A 218 -18.43 -0.10 20.30
CA LEU A 218 -18.87 -1.04 19.27
C LEU A 218 -18.92 -2.46 19.84
N ASN A 219 -20.04 -3.15 19.65
CA ASN A 219 -20.16 -4.57 19.98
C ASN A 219 -19.26 -5.40 19.05
N GLN A 220 -18.80 -6.56 19.51
CA GLN A 220 -17.85 -7.41 18.77
C GLN A 220 -18.32 -7.81 17.35
N GLU A 221 -19.64 -7.98 17.16
CA GLU A 221 -20.25 -8.22 15.84
C GLU A 221 -20.17 -6.99 14.92
N GLN A 222 -20.34 -5.78 15.45
CA GLN A 222 -20.20 -4.53 14.67
C GLN A 222 -18.74 -4.28 14.29
N LEU A 223 -17.80 -4.63 15.18
CA LEU A 223 -16.36 -4.57 14.93
C LEU A 223 -15.96 -5.57 13.83
N ALA A 224 -16.44 -6.81 13.88
CA ALA A 224 -16.20 -7.81 12.84
C ALA A 224 -16.78 -7.38 11.48
N LYS A 225 -18.01 -6.81 11.48
CA LYS A 225 -18.61 -6.26 10.27
C LYS A 225 -17.81 -5.08 9.71
N LEU A 226 -17.31 -4.18 10.56
CA LEU A 226 -16.50 -3.05 10.13
C LEU A 226 -15.18 -3.52 9.50
N ARG A 227 -14.48 -4.51 10.08
CA ARG A 227 -13.29 -5.12 9.45
C ARG A 227 -13.63 -5.64 8.04
N SER A 228 -14.73 -6.38 7.90
CA SER A 228 -15.20 -6.84 6.58
C SER A 228 -15.57 -5.71 5.61
N GLU A 229 -16.10 -4.57 6.09
CA GLU A 229 -16.30 -3.39 5.24
C GLU A 229 -14.96 -2.76 4.82
N LEU A 230 -13.93 -2.75 5.68
CA LEU A 230 -12.59 -2.26 5.34
C LEU A 230 -11.85 -3.18 4.35
N ASP A 231 -12.02 -4.50 4.46
CA ASP A 231 -11.48 -5.46 3.48
C ASP A 231 -12.03 -5.19 2.07
N ILE A 232 -13.31 -4.83 1.95
CA ILE A 232 -13.94 -4.42 0.69
C ILE A 232 -13.29 -3.13 0.17
N VAL A 233 -13.00 -2.14 1.03
CA VAL A 233 -12.32 -0.91 0.62
C VAL A 233 -10.91 -1.22 0.09
N GLN A 234 -10.12 -2.01 0.83
CA GLN A 234 -8.78 -2.43 0.41
C GLN A 234 -8.80 -3.21 -0.91
N GLY A 235 -9.80 -4.08 -1.12
CA GLY A 235 -10.00 -4.77 -2.40
C GLY A 235 -10.25 -3.82 -3.57
N ASN A 236 -11.10 -2.81 -3.39
CA ASN A 236 -11.37 -1.79 -4.43
C ASN A 236 -10.13 -0.93 -4.70
N MET A 237 -9.41 -0.52 -3.64
CA MET A 237 -8.14 0.20 -3.75
C MET A 237 -7.09 -0.59 -4.54
N LYS A 238 -6.97 -1.90 -4.28
CA LYS A 238 -6.03 -2.76 -5.00
C LYS A 238 -6.36 -2.80 -6.49
N VAL A 239 -7.60 -3.07 -6.88
CA VAL A 239 -8.00 -3.10 -8.30
C VAL A 239 -7.77 -1.74 -8.95
N PHE A 240 -8.09 -0.63 -8.26
CA PHE A 240 -7.85 0.72 -8.74
C PHE A 240 -6.35 1.02 -8.95
N GLY A 241 -5.50 0.57 -8.02
CA GLY A 241 -4.04 0.66 -8.13
C GLY A 241 -3.44 -0.22 -9.22
N ASP A 242 -3.93 -1.44 -9.40
CA ASP A 242 -3.53 -2.35 -10.47
C ASP A 242 -3.87 -1.74 -11.84
N MET A 243 -5.09 -1.21 -12.02
CA MET A 243 -5.48 -0.52 -13.27
C MET A 243 -4.65 0.73 -13.56
N LEU A 244 -4.30 1.53 -12.54
CA LEU A 244 -3.37 2.66 -12.68
C LEU A 244 -1.90 2.23 -12.97
N THR A 245 -1.60 0.93 -12.93
CA THR A 245 -0.30 0.36 -13.28
C THR A 245 -0.27 -0.17 -14.71
N GLU A 246 -1.31 -0.88 -15.11
CA GLU A 246 -1.41 -1.49 -16.45
C GLU A 246 -1.83 -0.49 -17.53
N LEU A 247 -2.67 0.50 -17.20
CA LEU A 247 -3.17 1.44 -18.20
C LEU A 247 -2.11 2.47 -18.60
N SER A 248 -1.95 2.65 -19.92
CA SER A 248 -1.06 3.63 -20.52
C SER A 248 -1.83 4.90 -20.91
N PRO A 249 -1.53 6.07 -20.29
CA PRO A 249 -2.19 7.34 -20.59
C PRO A 249 -2.33 7.64 -22.09
N GLY A 250 -3.55 7.91 -22.52
CA GLY A 250 -3.92 8.24 -23.90
C GLY A 250 -3.94 7.05 -24.87
N LYS A 251 -3.79 5.81 -24.37
CA LYS A 251 -3.85 4.57 -25.16
C LYS A 251 -4.78 3.51 -24.54
N GLU A 252 -5.63 3.90 -23.60
CA GLU A 252 -6.58 2.99 -22.95
C GLU A 252 -7.63 2.44 -23.92
N HIS A 253 -8.15 1.25 -23.64
CA HIS A 253 -9.43 0.84 -24.20
C HIS A 253 -10.57 1.61 -23.49
N PRO A 254 -11.62 2.06 -24.20
CA PRO A 254 -12.68 2.89 -23.60
C PRO A 254 -13.38 2.25 -22.39
N GLN A 255 -13.57 0.93 -22.40
CA GLN A 255 -14.20 0.20 -21.28
C GLN A 255 -13.32 0.17 -20.03
N ASP A 256 -12.00 0.11 -20.19
CA ASP A 256 -11.07 0.11 -19.05
C ASP A 256 -10.98 1.51 -18.44
N LEU A 257 -11.07 2.56 -19.27
CA LEU A 257 -11.17 3.94 -18.81
C LEU A 257 -12.49 4.22 -18.05
N GLU A 258 -13.61 3.66 -18.52
CA GLU A 258 -14.91 3.75 -17.84
C GLU A 258 -14.86 3.07 -16.46
N LEU A 259 -14.35 1.83 -16.40
CA LEU A 259 -14.16 1.09 -15.14
C LEU A 259 -13.19 1.81 -14.19
N LEU A 260 -12.10 2.39 -14.69
CA LEU A 260 -11.17 3.20 -13.88
C LEU A 260 -11.87 4.42 -13.25
N GLN A 261 -12.76 5.09 -13.99
CA GLN A 261 -13.54 6.22 -13.50
C GLN A 261 -14.64 5.79 -12.50
N GLU A 262 -15.22 4.60 -12.65
CA GLU A 262 -16.18 4.05 -11.69
C GLU A 262 -15.48 3.67 -10.37
N LEU A 263 -14.30 3.03 -10.45
CA LEU A 263 -13.47 2.73 -9.28
C LEU A 263 -12.99 4.00 -8.56
N GLN A 264 -12.60 5.05 -9.30
CA GLN A 264 -12.25 6.34 -8.71
C GLN A 264 -13.40 6.91 -7.85
N LYS A 265 -14.62 6.96 -8.40
CA LYS A 265 -15.82 7.43 -7.69
C LYS A 265 -16.15 6.57 -6.47
N THR A 266 -16.04 5.24 -6.62
CA THR A 266 -16.28 4.27 -5.55
C THR A 266 -15.28 4.47 -4.40
N CYS A 267 -14.00 4.61 -4.71
CA CYS A 267 -12.95 4.88 -3.73
C CYS A 267 -13.17 6.21 -3.00
N TYR A 268 -13.59 7.29 -3.69
CA TYR A 268 -13.92 8.56 -3.02
C TYR A 268 -15.11 8.43 -2.05
N ALA A 269 -16.16 7.70 -2.43
CA ALA A 269 -17.29 7.44 -1.55
C ALA A 269 -16.89 6.61 -0.31
N MET A 270 -15.96 5.66 -0.49
CA MET A 270 -15.37 4.89 0.61
C MET A 270 -14.49 5.76 1.52
N GLN A 271 -13.66 6.64 0.96
CA GLN A 271 -12.85 7.58 1.73
C GLN A 271 -13.71 8.49 2.62
N SER A 272 -14.78 9.07 2.07
CA SER A 272 -15.68 9.94 2.84
C SER A 272 -16.26 9.21 4.05
N ARG A 273 -16.64 7.93 3.89
CA ARG A 273 -17.13 7.09 5.00
C ARG A 273 -16.03 6.76 6.01
N ILE A 274 -14.80 6.55 5.57
CA ILE A 274 -13.66 6.29 6.47
C ILE A 274 -13.34 7.52 7.31
N VAL A 275 -13.30 8.72 6.70
CA VAL A 275 -13.13 9.99 7.43
C VAL A 275 -14.24 10.17 8.47
N ASP A 276 -15.49 9.97 8.08
CA ASP A 276 -16.64 10.02 9.00
C ASP A 276 -16.55 9.01 10.17
N LEU A 277 -15.82 7.89 10.01
CA LEU A 277 -15.64 6.86 11.03
C LEU A 277 -14.46 7.15 11.97
N ILE A 278 -13.38 7.77 11.48
CA ILE A 278 -12.21 8.17 12.29
C ILE A 278 -12.66 9.07 13.46
N ASP A 279 -13.53 10.04 13.19
CA ASP A 279 -14.06 10.97 14.20
C ASP A 279 -15.05 10.33 15.20
N ARG A 280 -15.51 9.09 14.95
CA ARG A 280 -16.56 8.41 15.72
C ARG A 280 -16.10 7.19 16.51
N ILE A 281 -14.97 6.61 16.11
CA ILE A 281 -14.46 5.34 16.66
C ILE A 281 -13.28 5.62 17.60
N GLY A 282 -13.42 5.23 18.86
CA GLY A 282 -12.36 5.30 19.87
C GLY A 282 -11.62 3.97 20.10
N VAL A 283 -11.75 3.02 19.19
CA VAL A 283 -11.04 1.72 19.26
C VAL A 283 -9.71 1.87 18.52
N GLU A 284 -8.62 2.01 19.27
CA GLU A 284 -7.27 2.38 18.78
C GLU A 284 -6.80 1.56 17.57
N GLU A 285 -6.95 0.23 17.61
CA GLU A 285 -6.59 -0.69 16.50
C GLU A 285 -7.33 -0.34 15.20
N ILE A 286 -8.67 -0.16 15.28
CA ILE A 286 -9.51 0.19 14.13
C ILE A 286 -9.20 1.61 13.64
N THR A 287 -8.99 2.55 14.56
CA THR A 287 -8.68 3.94 14.22
C THR A 287 -7.34 4.03 13.48
N SER A 288 -6.35 3.22 13.87
CA SER A 288 -5.07 3.06 13.16
C SER A 288 -5.28 2.53 11.73
N ASP A 289 -6.08 1.47 11.55
CA ASP A 289 -6.40 0.94 10.21
C ASP A 289 -7.17 1.95 9.34
N LEU A 290 -8.15 2.65 9.90
CA LEU A 290 -8.91 3.69 9.19
C LEU A 290 -8.00 4.82 8.69
N LEU A 291 -7.07 5.30 9.54
CA LEU A 291 -6.08 6.31 9.17
C LEU A 291 -5.16 5.79 8.05
N ARG A 292 -4.61 4.58 8.19
CA ARG A 292 -3.75 3.95 7.17
C ARG A 292 -4.46 3.82 5.82
N ILE A 293 -5.70 3.31 5.82
CA ILE A 293 -6.49 3.14 4.58
C ILE A 293 -6.82 4.50 3.95
N ASN A 294 -7.10 5.54 4.75
CA ASN A 294 -7.30 6.91 4.26
C ASN A 294 -6.04 7.47 3.57
N ASP A 295 -4.87 7.28 4.18
CA ASP A 295 -3.59 7.71 3.58
C ASP A 295 -3.28 6.96 2.28
N GLU A 296 -3.52 5.65 2.25
CA GLU A 296 -3.39 4.83 1.02
C GLU A 296 -4.37 5.27 -0.08
N LEU A 297 -5.63 5.62 0.27
CA LEU A 297 -6.61 6.19 -0.66
C LEU A 297 -6.16 7.54 -1.22
N ASN A 298 -5.68 8.46 -0.38
CA ASN A 298 -5.11 9.74 -0.81
C ASN A 298 -3.95 9.54 -1.80
N ASN A 299 -3.07 8.56 -1.55
CA ASN A 299 -1.98 8.22 -2.46
C ASN A 299 -2.48 7.70 -3.81
N LEU A 300 -3.54 6.89 -3.84
CA LEU A 300 -4.19 6.44 -5.08
C LEU A 300 -4.85 7.59 -5.85
N PHE A 301 -5.52 8.53 -5.17
CA PHE A 301 -6.09 9.71 -5.84
C PHE A 301 -5.01 10.61 -6.43
N LEU A 302 -3.90 10.83 -5.73
CA LEU A 302 -2.74 11.56 -6.28
C LEU A 302 -2.13 10.85 -7.50
N ARG A 303 -2.14 9.51 -7.54
CA ARG A 303 -1.71 8.73 -8.70
C ARG A 303 -2.68 8.88 -9.88
N TYR A 304 -3.99 8.80 -9.62
CA TYR A 304 -5.04 9.04 -10.61
C TYR A 304 -4.95 10.46 -11.20
N ASP A 305 -4.78 11.49 -10.37
CA ASP A 305 -4.66 12.88 -10.81
C ASP A 305 -3.45 13.10 -11.75
N ARG A 306 -2.31 12.46 -11.46
CA ARG A 306 -1.14 12.49 -12.35
C ARG A 306 -1.42 11.76 -13.66
N TYR A 307 -2.06 10.61 -13.59
CA TYR A 307 -2.48 9.81 -14.74
C TYR A 307 -3.41 10.61 -15.66
N ASP A 308 -4.45 11.24 -15.11
CA ASP A 308 -5.45 11.98 -15.89
C ASP A 308 -4.88 13.26 -16.50
N LYS A 309 -4.00 13.98 -15.79
CA LYS A 309 -3.25 15.12 -16.34
C LYS A 309 -2.34 14.71 -17.51
N LYS A 310 -1.71 13.52 -17.44
CA LYS A 310 -0.89 12.98 -18.53
C LYS A 310 -1.74 12.53 -19.71
N ARG A 311 -2.88 11.88 -19.46
CA ARG A 311 -3.87 11.44 -20.45
C ARG A 311 -4.46 12.62 -21.22
N THR A 312 -4.96 13.63 -20.51
CA THR A 312 -5.55 14.85 -21.11
C THR A 312 -4.55 15.64 -21.96
N ALA A 313 -3.29 15.76 -21.50
CA ALA A 313 -2.21 16.37 -22.28
C ALA A 313 -1.81 15.57 -23.52
N MET A 314 -2.00 14.24 -23.52
CA MET A 314 -1.75 13.40 -24.70
C MET A 314 -2.90 13.47 -25.71
N THR A 315 -4.16 13.45 -25.25
CA THR A 315 -5.33 13.56 -26.16
C THR A 315 -5.38 14.92 -26.85
N SER A 316 -5.11 16.02 -26.15
CA SER A 316 -5.09 17.37 -26.75
C SER A 316 -3.97 17.56 -27.78
N ASN A 317 -2.84 16.87 -27.61
CA ASN A 317 -1.74 16.87 -28.58
C ASN A 317 -2.02 16.01 -29.84
N VAL A 318 -3.01 15.12 -29.79
CA VAL A 318 -3.45 14.36 -30.97
C VAL A 318 -4.42 15.19 -31.82
N GLU A 319 -5.35 15.94 -31.20
CA GLU A 319 -6.26 16.83 -31.94
C GLU A 319 -5.52 17.95 -32.70
N HIS A 320 -4.47 18.53 -32.13
CA HIS A 320 -3.62 19.51 -32.83
C HIS A 320 -2.73 18.94 -33.95
N LYS A 321 -2.85 17.64 -34.27
CA LYS A 321 -2.04 16.95 -35.29
C LYS A 321 -2.81 16.34 -36.44
N LEU A 322 -4.13 16.52 -36.52
CA LEU A 322 -4.88 16.26 -37.75
C LEU A 322 -4.82 17.49 -38.68
N PRO A 323 -4.59 17.30 -39.99
CA PRO A 323 -4.57 18.37 -40.99
C PRO A 323 -5.98 18.83 -41.42
#